data_AF-A0A0S4XKR6-F1
#
_entry.id   AF-A0A0S4XKR6-F1
#
_cell.length_a   1.000
_cell.length_b   1.000
_cell.length_c   1.000
_cell.angle_alpha   90.00
_cell.angle_beta   90.00
_cell.angle_gamma   90.00
#
_symmetry.space_group_name_H-M   'P 1'
#
loop_
_entity.id
_entity.type
_entity.pdbx_description
1 polymer ?
#
loop_
_entity_poly.entity_id
_entity_poly.type
_entity_poly.pdbx_seq_one_letter_code
_entity_poly.pdbx_strand_id
1 'polypeptide(L)'
;MISILAGAALIGATVAEAPGNWTFTPIQPLADGNHSLTATATDPAGNVGTASSAFTLTVDTAAPAAPVISTVTDNVAPVTGAITAGGSTNDAMPVLTGTAEANSTVSILDGTTLLGTTTADASGNWTFTPCLLYTSPSPRDRG
;
A
#
# COMPACT_ATOMS: atom_id res chain seq x y z
N MET A 1 -38.20 4.72 -4.58
CA MET A 1 -36.84 4.65 -5.17
C MET A 1 -35.89 5.44 -4.28
N ILE A 2 -34.64 4.99 -4.12
CA ILE A 2 -33.58 5.72 -3.43
C ILE A 2 -32.55 6.16 -4.47
N SER A 3 -32.25 7.45 -4.52
CA SER A 3 -31.19 8.00 -5.37
C SER A 3 -29.97 8.30 -4.51
N ILE A 4 -28.77 7.89 -4.95
CA ILE A 4 -27.51 8.09 -4.24
C ILE A 4 -26.66 9.07 -5.03
N LEU A 5 -26.17 10.12 -4.37
CA LEU A 5 -25.33 11.15 -4.98
C LEU A 5 -23.95 11.22 -4.31
N ALA A 6 -22.92 11.47 -5.11
CA ALA A 6 -21.60 11.93 -4.65
C ALA A 6 -21.44 13.41 -4.99
N GLY A 7 -21.48 14.28 -3.98
CA GLY A 7 -21.66 15.71 -4.20
C GLY A 7 -22.98 15.97 -4.93
N ALA A 8 -22.90 16.60 -6.12
CA ALA A 8 -24.06 16.85 -6.98
C ALA A 8 -24.30 15.77 -8.05
N ALA A 9 -23.40 14.79 -8.19
CA ALA A 9 -23.49 13.76 -9.23
C ALA A 9 -24.33 12.57 -8.75
N LEU A 10 -25.35 12.16 -9.51
CA LEU A 10 -26.06 10.90 -9.29
C LEU A 10 -25.11 9.74 -9.63
N ILE A 11 -24.78 8.91 -8.64
CA ILE A 11 -23.91 7.75 -8.82
C ILE A 11 -24.69 6.45 -8.96
N GLY A 12 -25.99 6.48 -8.66
CA GLY A 12 -26.90 5.38 -8.93
C GLY A 12 -28.20 5.50 -8.14
N ALA A 13 -29.05 4.50 -8.33
CA ALA A 13 -30.30 4.37 -7.62
C ALA A 13 -30.56 2.91 -7.27
N THR A 14 -31.34 2.70 -6.21
CA THR A 14 -31.81 1.39 -5.77
C THR A 14 -33.26 1.50 -5.32
N VAL A 15 -33.90 0.37 -5.00
CA VAL A 15 -35.24 0.34 -4.43
C VAL A 15 -35.12 -0.06 -2.95
N ALA A 16 -35.92 0.58 -2.10
CA ALA A 16 -36.04 0.16 -0.71
C ALA A 16 -37.07 -0.97 -0.61
N GLU A 17 -36.68 -2.07 0.02
CA GLU A 17 -37.53 -3.19 0.36
C GLU A 17 -38.31 -2.90 1.64
N ALA A 18 -39.53 -3.40 1.80
CA ALA A 18 -40.24 -3.31 3.07
C ALA A 18 -39.42 -4.01 4.18
N PRO A 19 -39.16 -3.38 5.34
CA PRO A 19 -39.76 -2.15 5.92
C PRO A 19 -39.02 -0.81 5.67
N GLY A 20 -38.20 -0.69 4.63
CA GLY A 20 -37.44 0.51 4.26
C GLY A 20 -35.94 0.28 4.05
N ASN A 21 -35.49 -0.99 4.08
CA ASN A 21 -34.08 -1.33 3.94
C ASN A 21 -33.64 -1.25 2.48
N TRP A 22 -32.43 -0.78 2.24
CA TRP A 22 -31.83 -0.75 0.93
C TRP A 22 -30.32 -0.93 1.05
N THR A 23 -29.72 -1.47 0.00
CA THR A 23 -28.27 -1.49 -0.19
C THR A 23 -27.95 -0.90 -1.54
N PHE A 24 -26.76 -0.32 -1.66
CA PHE A 24 -26.26 0.23 -2.89
C PHE A 24 -24.78 -0.11 -3.05
N THR A 25 -24.43 -0.65 -4.20
CA THR A 25 -23.05 -0.82 -4.64
C THR A 25 -22.90 -0.01 -5.93
N PRO A 26 -21.98 0.97 -5.99
CA PRO A 26 -21.72 1.72 -7.21
C PRO A 26 -21.39 0.77 -8.38
N ILE A 27 -22.01 0.99 -9.53
CA ILE A 27 -21.69 0.23 -10.76
C ILE A 27 -20.33 0.67 -11.32
N GLN A 28 -20.02 1.96 -11.16
CA GLN A 28 -18.70 2.51 -11.44
C GLN A 28 -17.97 2.75 -10.13
N PRO A 29 -16.70 2.31 -10.01
CA PRO A 29 -15.88 2.64 -8.85
C PRO A 29 -15.84 4.14 -8.62
N LEU A 30 -15.89 4.54 -7.35
CA LEU A 30 -15.57 5.90 -6.98
C LEU A 30 -14.07 6.12 -7.24
N ALA A 31 -13.72 7.23 -7.88
CA ALA A 31 -12.33 7.60 -8.11
C ALA A 31 -11.63 7.90 -6.78
N ASP A 32 -10.30 7.79 -6.73
CA ASP A 32 -9.53 8.22 -5.57
C ASP A 32 -9.81 9.69 -5.21
N GLY A 33 -9.75 10.00 -3.92
CA GLY A 33 -10.01 11.31 -3.36
C GLY A 33 -11.24 11.36 -2.44
N ASN A 34 -11.60 12.58 -2.02
CA ASN A 34 -12.69 12.81 -1.09
C ASN A 34 -14.06 12.74 -1.79
N HIS A 35 -14.99 12.04 -1.15
CA HIS A 35 -16.38 11.92 -1.54
C HIS A 35 -17.31 12.39 -0.42
N SER A 36 -18.46 12.93 -0.81
CA SER A 36 -19.54 13.33 0.10
C SER A 36 -20.84 12.70 -0.40
N LEU A 37 -21.24 11.60 0.23
CA LEU A 37 -22.41 10.81 -0.19
C LEU A 37 -23.69 11.30 0.48
N THR A 38 -24.76 11.44 -0.31
CA THR A 38 -26.11 11.73 0.17
C THR A 38 -27.13 10.83 -0.51
N ALA A 39 -28.31 10.69 0.08
CA ALA A 39 -29.42 9.95 -0.52
C ALA A 39 -30.74 10.72 -0.42
N THR A 40 -31.60 10.56 -1.43
CA THR A 40 -33.00 11.01 -1.42
C THR A 40 -33.93 9.83 -1.67
N ALA A 41 -35.14 9.88 -1.11
CA ALA A 41 -36.19 8.92 -1.37
C ALA A 41 -37.30 9.55 -2.22
N THR A 42 -37.77 8.81 -3.22
CA THR A 42 -38.92 9.18 -4.06
C THR A 42 -40.04 8.16 -3.86
N ASP A 43 -41.24 8.64 -3.51
CA ASP A 43 -42.44 7.80 -3.33
C ASP A 43 -43.06 7.38 -4.69
N PRO A 44 -44.06 6.47 -4.72
CA PRO A 44 -44.70 6.03 -5.98
C PRO A 44 -45.46 7.12 -6.73
N ALA A 45 -45.84 8.22 -6.05
CA ALA A 45 -46.49 9.37 -6.68
C ALA A 45 -45.49 10.37 -7.30
N GLY A 46 -44.18 10.15 -7.08
CA GLY A 46 -43.10 10.99 -7.60
C GLY A 46 -42.63 12.09 -6.64
N ASN A 47 -43.10 12.11 -5.39
CA ASN A 47 -42.65 13.11 -4.42
C ASN A 47 -41.25 12.75 -3.91
N VAL A 48 -40.31 13.71 -3.99
CA VAL A 48 -38.93 13.55 -3.54
C VAL A 48 -38.77 14.15 -2.14
N GLY A 49 -38.26 13.34 -1.20
CA GLY A 49 -37.95 13.78 0.16
C GLY A 49 -36.67 14.63 0.26
N THR A 50 -36.41 15.20 1.43
CA THR A 50 -35.16 15.91 1.71
C THR A 50 -33.97 14.96 1.63
N ALA A 51 -32.82 15.47 1.18
CA ALA A 51 -31.58 14.70 1.20
C ALA A 51 -31.15 14.36 2.64
N SER A 52 -30.49 13.22 2.80
CA SER A 52 -29.82 12.86 4.06
C SER A 52 -28.70 13.85 4.41
N SER A 53 -28.21 13.78 5.65
CA SER A 53 -26.89 14.35 5.97
C SER A 53 -25.81 13.70 5.11
N ALA A 54 -24.76 14.47 4.81
CA ALA A 54 -23.61 13.97 4.06
C ALA A 54 -22.79 12.95 4.87
N PHE A 55 -22.40 11.86 4.24
CA PHE A 55 -21.39 10.94 4.73
C PHE A 55 -20.09 11.15 3.92
N THR A 56 -19.03 11.59 4.56
CA THR A 56 -17.75 11.85 3.90
C THR A 56 -16.79 10.67 4.02
N LEU A 57 -16.13 10.32 2.93
CA LEU A 57 -15.07 9.31 2.91
C LEU A 57 -13.97 9.72 1.95
N THR A 58 -12.79 9.13 2.09
CA THR A 58 -11.70 9.22 1.12
C THR A 58 -11.48 7.84 0.54
N VAL A 59 -11.50 7.74 -0.79
CA VAL A 59 -11.08 6.54 -1.52
C VAL A 59 -9.60 6.70 -1.83
N ASP A 60 -8.82 5.69 -1.49
CA ASP A 60 -7.40 5.62 -1.82
C ASP A 60 -7.08 4.19 -2.27
N THR A 61 -6.88 4.02 -3.58
CA THR A 61 -6.58 2.72 -4.21
C THR A 61 -5.22 2.72 -4.88
N ALA A 62 -4.48 3.83 -4.82
CA ALA A 62 -3.16 3.95 -5.37
C ALA A 62 -2.17 3.06 -4.59
N ALA A 63 -1.55 2.11 -5.28
CA ALA A 63 -0.46 1.35 -4.71
C ALA A 63 0.78 2.24 -4.56
N PRO A 64 1.61 2.03 -3.53
CA PRO A 64 2.92 2.65 -3.44
C PRO A 64 3.77 2.41 -4.69
N ALA A 65 4.57 3.40 -5.07
CA ALA A 65 5.56 3.22 -6.14
C ALA A 65 6.59 2.15 -5.74
N ALA A 66 7.09 1.40 -6.74
CA ALA A 66 8.11 0.39 -6.49
C ALA A 66 9.36 1.02 -5.84
N PRO A 67 9.93 0.41 -4.78
CA PRO A 67 11.16 0.89 -4.18
C PRO A 67 12.33 0.75 -5.16
N VAL A 68 13.30 1.65 -5.05
CA VAL A 68 14.52 1.69 -5.86
C VAL A 68 15.71 1.36 -4.98
N ILE A 69 16.61 0.49 -5.45
CA ILE A 69 17.94 0.33 -4.88
C ILE A 69 18.86 1.35 -5.54
N SER A 70 19.37 2.30 -4.77
CA SER A 70 20.23 3.38 -5.25
C SER A 70 21.70 2.99 -5.23
N THR A 71 22.17 2.38 -4.14
CA THR A 71 23.56 1.91 -4.03
C THR A 71 23.64 0.59 -3.27
N VAL A 72 24.65 -0.20 -3.62
CA VAL A 72 25.13 -1.35 -2.85
C VAL A 72 26.59 -1.08 -2.54
N THR A 73 27.00 -1.18 -1.29
CA THR A 73 28.34 -0.77 -0.84
C THR A 73 29.08 -1.92 -0.17
N ASP A 74 30.30 -2.19 -0.64
CA ASP A 74 31.30 -3.05 0.00
C ASP A 74 32.04 -2.26 1.09
N ASN A 75 32.04 -2.78 2.32
CA ASN A 75 32.79 -2.18 3.43
C ASN A 75 33.98 -3.03 3.93
N VAL A 76 34.38 -4.08 3.20
CA VAL A 76 35.43 -5.03 3.59
C VAL A 76 36.66 -4.95 2.67
N ALA A 77 37.79 -4.50 3.22
CA ALA A 77 39.08 -4.45 2.53
C ALA A 77 39.49 -5.82 1.90
N PRO A 78 40.27 -5.85 0.79
CA PRO A 78 41.11 -4.76 0.27
C PRO A 78 40.41 -3.78 -0.68
N VAL A 79 39.21 -4.11 -1.19
CA VAL A 79 38.44 -3.24 -2.07
C VAL A 79 37.18 -2.83 -1.34
N THR A 80 36.95 -1.53 -1.21
CA THR A 80 35.74 -0.99 -0.58
C THR A 80 35.12 0.08 -1.48
N GLY A 81 33.83 0.34 -1.28
CA GLY A 81 33.09 1.36 -2.01
C GLY A 81 31.85 0.83 -2.72
N ALA A 82 31.28 1.64 -3.62
CA ALA A 82 30.06 1.30 -4.32
C ALA A 82 30.30 0.17 -5.34
N ILE A 83 29.40 -0.80 -5.35
CA ILE A 83 29.38 -1.92 -6.28
C ILE A 83 28.46 -1.55 -7.46
N THR A 84 29.00 -1.57 -8.67
CA THR A 84 28.21 -1.36 -9.89
C THR A 84 27.35 -2.60 -10.20
N ALA A 85 26.22 -2.41 -10.89
CA ALA A 85 25.38 -3.53 -11.33
C ALA A 85 26.21 -4.56 -12.13
N GLY A 86 26.11 -5.84 -11.75
CA GLY A 86 26.91 -6.94 -12.32
C GLY A 86 28.33 -7.07 -11.73
N GLY A 87 28.73 -6.22 -10.78
CA GLY A 87 29.98 -6.32 -10.05
C GLY A 87 29.98 -7.42 -8.99
N SER A 88 31.13 -7.62 -8.36
CA SER A 88 31.35 -8.58 -7.27
C SER A 88 31.93 -7.90 -6.03
N THR A 89 31.71 -8.50 -4.86
CA THR A 89 32.19 -8.00 -3.56
C THR A 89 32.71 -9.17 -2.71
N ASN A 90 33.64 -8.89 -1.80
CA ASN A 90 34.07 -9.82 -0.75
C ASN A 90 33.39 -9.56 0.61
N ASP A 91 32.44 -8.63 0.66
CA ASP A 91 31.58 -8.34 1.80
C ASP A 91 30.33 -9.23 1.77
N ALA A 92 30.12 -10.02 2.83
CA ALA A 92 28.94 -10.89 2.96
C ALA A 92 27.70 -10.13 3.47
N MET A 93 27.86 -8.88 3.91
CA MET A 93 26.79 -8.02 4.44
C MET A 93 26.87 -6.62 3.80
N PRO A 94 26.81 -6.52 2.47
CA PRO A 94 26.91 -5.23 1.81
C PRO A 94 25.76 -4.32 2.24
N VAL A 95 26.02 -3.01 2.32
CA VAL A 95 25.00 -2.03 2.70
C VAL A 95 24.22 -1.61 1.46
N LEU A 96 22.91 -1.84 1.48
CA LEU A 96 21.98 -1.40 0.44
C LEU A 96 21.31 -0.12 0.89
N THR A 97 21.27 0.89 0.02
CA THR A 97 20.47 2.09 0.23
C THR A 97 19.54 2.33 -0.95
N GLY A 98 18.46 3.05 -0.71
CA GLY A 98 17.49 3.30 -1.76
C GLY A 98 16.41 4.29 -1.38
N THR A 99 15.41 4.39 -2.26
CA THR A 99 14.22 5.21 -2.04
C THR A 99 12.93 4.39 -2.16
N ALA A 100 11.89 4.79 -1.44
CA ALA A 100 10.52 4.28 -1.57
C ALA A 100 9.54 5.39 -1.18
N GLU A 101 8.24 5.10 -1.20
CA GLU A 101 7.27 6.03 -0.63
C GLU A 101 7.57 6.29 0.86
N ALA A 102 7.45 7.54 1.30
CA ALA A 102 7.78 7.93 2.66
C ALA A 102 6.96 7.13 3.69
N ASN A 103 7.64 6.65 4.73
CA ASN A 103 7.04 5.81 5.78
C ASN A 103 6.50 4.45 5.31
N SER A 104 6.75 4.04 4.06
CA SER A 104 6.37 2.72 3.56
C SER A 104 7.36 1.64 4.04
N THR A 105 6.86 0.41 4.14
CA THR A 105 7.69 -0.77 4.39
C THR A 105 8.33 -1.25 3.09
N VAL A 106 9.63 -1.50 3.13
CA VAL A 106 10.42 -2.03 2.02
C VAL A 106 10.83 -3.46 2.36
N SER A 107 10.47 -4.40 1.48
CA SER A 107 10.93 -5.79 1.55
C SER A 107 12.13 -5.99 0.64
N ILE A 108 13.23 -6.52 1.16
CA ILE A 108 14.45 -6.82 0.40
C ILE A 108 14.48 -8.31 0.10
N LEU A 109 14.55 -8.67 -1.18
CA LEU A 109 14.57 -10.06 -1.65
C LEU A 109 15.84 -10.38 -2.44
N ASP A 110 16.34 -11.61 -2.26
CA ASP A 110 17.27 -12.26 -3.19
C ASP A 110 16.49 -13.28 -4.03
N GLY A 111 16.24 -12.94 -5.29
CA GLY A 111 15.26 -13.65 -6.12
C GLY A 111 13.87 -13.61 -5.48
N THR A 112 13.40 -14.76 -5.00
CA THR A 112 12.13 -14.90 -4.27
C THR A 112 12.29 -15.02 -2.76
N THR A 113 13.53 -15.05 -2.24
CA THR A 113 13.82 -15.24 -0.82
C THR A 113 13.81 -13.89 -0.12
N LEU A 114 12.94 -13.70 0.87
CA LEU A 114 12.95 -12.51 1.72
C LEU A 114 14.20 -12.51 2.61
N LEU A 115 15.06 -11.50 2.45
CA LEU A 115 16.21 -11.28 3.30
C LEU A 115 15.85 -10.49 4.56
N GLY A 116 14.87 -9.60 4.45
CA GLY A 116 14.37 -8.80 5.56
C GLY A 116 13.52 -7.63 5.10
N THR A 117 13.09 -6.83 6.06
CA THR A 117 12.34 -5.60 5.81
C THR A 117 13.04 -4.40 6.46
N THR A 118 12.83 -3.24 5.88
CA THR A 118 13.18 -1.93 6.46
C THR A 118 12.03 -0.96 6.20
N THR A 119 12.12 0.26 6.72
CA THR A 119 11.11 1.30 6.50
C THR A 119 11.79 2.51 5.87
N ALA A 120 11.17 3.09 4.85
CA ALA A 120 11.62 4.37 4.31
C ALA A 120 11.28 5.50 5.28
N ASP A 121 12.22 6.40 5.49
CA ASP A 121 12.02 7.57 6.35
C ASP A 121 10.96 8.54 5.76
N ALA A 122 10.70 9.64 6.47
CA ALA A 122 9.73 10.65 6.04
C ALA A 122 10.13 11.37 4.72
N SER A 123 11.38 11.24 4.29
CA SER A 123 11.89 11.73 3.00
C SER A 123 11.93 10.64 1.93
N GLY A 124 11.52 9.41 2.25
CA GLY A 124 11.52 8.27 1.34
C GLY A 124 12.83 7.49 1.29
N ASN A 125 13.85 7.82 2.10
CA ASN A 125 15.12 7.09 2.05
C ASN A 125 15.10 5.86 2.95
N TRP A 126 15.73 4.77 2.51
CA TRP A 126 15.90 3.58 3.31
C TRP A 126 17.32 3.04 3.24
N THR A 127 17.72 2.31 4.29
CA THR A 127 18.97 1.55 4.37
C THR A 127 18.68 0.14 4.86
N PHE A 128 19.44 -0.82 4.36
CA PHE A 128 19.37 -2.22 4.76
C PHE A 128 20.76 -2.84 4.77
N THR A 129 21.10 -3.48 5.88
CA THR A 129 22.28 -4.34 5.99
C THR A 129 21.77 -5.77 6.22
N PRO A 130 22.05 -6.73 5.32
CA PRO A 130 21.69 -8.12 5.53
C PRO A 130 22.27 -8.60 6.87
N CYS A 131 21.45 -9.26 7.69
CA CYS A 131 21.95 -9.97 8.87
C CYS A 131 22.23 -11.42 8.48
N LEU A 132 23.36 -11.98 8.92
CA LEU A 132 23.61 -13.40 8.76
C LEU A 132 22.56 -14.18 9.56
N LEU A 133 21.66 -14.89 8.88
CA LEU A 133 20.87 -15.92 9.54
C LEU A 133 21.83 -17.03 9.94
N TYR A 134 22.22 -17.08 11.23
CA TYR A 134 22.99 -18.19 11.74
C TYR A 134 22.10 -19.43 11.77
N THR A 135 22.11 -20.24 10.71
CA THR A 135 21.61 -21.62 10.80
C THR A 135 22.57 -22.38 11.70
N SER A 136 22.33 -22.36 13.01
CA SER A 136 23.15 -23.13 13.95
C SER A 136 23.03 -24.63 13.63
N PRO A 137 24.13 -25.36 13.34
CA PRO A 137 24.08 -26.81 13.37
C PRO A 137 23.93 -27.25 14.83
N SER A 138 22.89 -28.04 15.11
CA SER A 138 22.59 -28.61 16.42
C SER A 138 23.84 -29.21 17.09
N PRO A 139 24.15 -28.89 18.37
CA PRO A 139 25.28 -29.48 19.09
C PRO A 139 24.89 -30.88 19.59
N ARG A 140 24.86 -31.87 18.70
CA ARG A 140 24.75 -33.29 19.10
C ARG A 140 25.82 -34.23 18.54
N ASP A 141 26.81 -33.70 17.83
CA ASP A 141 28.01 -34.46 17.46
C ASP A 141 29.25 -33.92 18.18
N ARG A 142 29.37 -34.29 19.46
CA ARG A 142 30.66 -34.55 20.09
C ARG A 142 30.51 -35.87 20.82
N GLY A 143 31.18 -36.90 20.29
CA GLY A 143 31.28 -38.22 20.89
C GLY A 143 32.13 -38.24 22.15
#